data_AF-A0A350J7H1-F1
#
_entry.id   AF-A0A350J7H1-F1
#
_cell.length_a   1.000
_cell.length_b   1.000
_cell.length_c   1.000
_cell.angle_alpha   90.00
_cell.angle_beta   90.00
_cell.angle_gamma   90.00
#
_symmetry.space_group_name_H-M   'P 1'
#
loop_
_entity.id
_entity.type
_entity.pdbx_description
1 polymer ?
#
loop_
_entity_poly.entity_id
_entity_poly.type
_entity_poly.pdbx_seq_one_letter_code
_entity_poly.pdbx_strand_id
1 'polypeptide(L)'
;DITAAEGLEGTVVTVNDGDIYIAASDDGINAAQKSDEYSPLVEINGGNITIDMGAGDTDGIDSNGDITINGGTVSISGMSAVDYDGTAQLNGGTLIVNGEETDTIP
;
A
#
# COMPACT_ATOMS: atom_id res chain seq x y z
N ASP A 1 5.40 -13.87 3.64
CA ASP A 1 5.90 -13.65 2.28
C ASP A 1 4.79 -13.92 1.28
N ILE A 2 4.52 -12.93 0.44
CA ILE A 2 3.54 -12.98 -0.64
C ILE A 2 4.29 -12.68 -1.94
N THR A 3 4.13 -13.54 -2.95
CA THR A 3 4.68 -13.32 -4.29
C THR A 3 3.58 -13.53 -5.32
N ALA A 4 3.17 -12.46 -6.00
CA ALA A 4 1.99 -12.46 -6.86
C ALA A 4 2.07 -11.34 -7.90
N ALA A 5 1.09 -11.28 -8.82
CA ALA A 5 0.96 -10.13 -9.71
C ALA A 5 0.60 -8.90 -8.87
N GLU A 6 -0.54 -8.97 -8.18
CA GLU A 6 -0.91 -8.07 -7.10
C GLU A 6 -0.72 -8.78 -5.76
N GLY A 7 -0.15 -8.11 -4.75
CA GLY A 7 0.12 -8.72 -3.45
C GLY A 7 -1.15 -8.92 -2.62
N LEU A 8 -1.66 -7.84 -2.03
CA LEU A 8 -2.95 -7.82 -1.33
C LEU A 8 -3.96 -7.05 -2.16
N GLU A 9 -5.09 -7.67 -2.50
CA GLU A 9 -6.05 -7.07 -3.43
C GLU A 9 -7.51 -7.22 -2.95
N GLY A 10 -8.29 -6.14 -3.06
CA GLY A 10 -9.72 -6.15 -2.75
C GLY A 10 -10.40 -4.80 -3.04
N THR A 11 -11.69 -4.67 -2.74
CA THR A 11 -12.31 -3.33 -2.68
C THR A 11 -11.81 -2.59 -1.44
N VAL A 12 -11.68 -3.28 -0.32
CA VAL A 12 -11.09 -2.71 0.89
C VAL A 12 -9.99 -3.65 1.35
N VAL A 13 -8.79 -3.13 1.50
CA VAL A 13 -7.67 -3.84 2.11
C VAL A 13 -7.36 -3.19 3.46
N THR A 14 -7.59 -3.94 4.54
CA THR A 14 -7.26 -3.48 5.89
C THR A 14 -6.14 -4.33 6.47
N VAL A 15 -5.04 -3.69 6.88
CA VAL A 15 -3.93 -4.32 7.60
C VAL A 15 -3.90 -3.78 9.02
N ASN A 16 -4.21 -4.64 9.99
CA ASN A 16 -4.26 -4.23 11.40
C ASN A 16 -2.91 -4.36 12.12
N ASP A 17 -2.13 -5.38 11.77
CA ASP A 17 -0.82 -5.67 12.35
C ASP A 17 -0.12 -6.78 11.54
N GLY A 18 1.12 -7.11 11.92
CA GLY A 18 1.88 -8.27 11.46
C GLY A 18 3.20 -7.91 10.76
N ASP A 19 4.08 -8.90 10.62
CA ASP A 19 5.26 -8.82 9.77
C ASP A 19 4.90 -9.33 8.38
N ILE A 20 4.75 -8.42 7.42
CA ILE A 20 4.28 -8.71 6.07
C ILE A 20 5.37 -8.34 5.07
N TYR A 21 5.73 -9.30 4.23
CA TYR A 21 6.63 -9.09 3.10
C TYR A 21 5.89 -9.40 1.80
N ILE A 22 5.89 -8.44 0.88
CA ILE A 22 5.25 -8.52 -0.43
C ILE A 22 6.30 -8.29 -1.51
N ALA A 23 6.35 -9.21 -2.49
CA ALA A 23 7.04 -9.00 -3.76
C ALA A 23 6.01 -9.12 -4.90
N ALA A 24 5.72 -8.02 -5.58
CA ALA A 24 4.66 -7.97 -6.60
C ALA A 24 5.21 -7.54 -7.96
N SER A 25 4.56 -8.01 -9.04
CA SER A 25 4.94 -7.64 -10.42
C SER A 25 4.04 -6.58 -11.05
N ASP A 26 2.89 -6.29 -10.43
CA ASP A 26 1.94 -5.23 -10.78
C ASP A 26 1.85 -4.28 -9.58
N ASP A 27 0.96 -4.51 -8.61
CA ASP A 27 0.86 -3.67 -7.40
C ASP A 27 1.09 -4.43 -6.09
N GLY A 28 1.75 -3.79 -5.13
CA GLY A 28 2.00 -4.40 -3.83
C GLY A 28 0.71 -4.61 -3.03
N ILE A 29 -0.05 -3.53 -2.87
CA ILE A 29 -1.39 -3.53 -2.27
C ILE A 29 -2.30 -2.75 -3.21
N ASN A 30 -3.37 -3.37 -3.73
CA ASN A 30 -4.30 -2.72 -4.64
C ASN A 30 -5.73 -2.71 -4.07
N ALA A 31 -6.31 -1.51 -3.97
CA ALA A 31 -7.74 -1.33 -3.75
C ALA A 31 -8.45 -0.87 -5.03
N ALA A 32 -9.32 -1.72 -5.58
CA ALA A 32 -10.08 -1.43 -6.79
C ALA A 32 -11.58 -1.73 -6.62
N GLN A 33 -12.45 -1.10 -7.42
CA GLN A 33 -13.90 -1.29 -7.31
C GLN A 33 -14.34 -2.72 -7.71
N LYS A 34 -14.32 -3.66 -6.76
CA LYS A 34 -14.73 -5.07 -6.94
C LYS A 34 -16.07 -5.43 -6.29
N SER A 35 -16.69 -4.46 -5.62
CA SER A 35 -17.95 -4.62 -4.88
C SER A 35 -18.72 -3.31 -4.96
N ASP A 36 -20.02 -3.33 -5.23
CA ASP A 36 -20.84 -2.11 -5.28
C ASP A 36 -21.19 -1.54 -3.89
N GLU A 37 -20.86 -2.25 -2.81
CA GLU A 37 -21.21 -1.88 -1.43
C GLU A 37 -20.17 -0.98 -0.76
N TYR A 38 -18.92 -1.04 -1.23
CA TYR A 38 -17.79 -0.35 -0.62
C TYR A 38 -17.06 0.50 -1.65
N SER A 39 -16.48 1.61 -1.19
CA SER A 39 -15.52 2.38 -1.99
C SER A 39 -14.11 1.79 -1.85
N PRO A 40 -13.24 1.91 -2.88
CA PRO A 40 -11.86 1.49 -2.78
C PRO A 40 -11.14 2.17 -1.61
N LEU A 41 -10.50 1.37 -0.76
CA LEU A 41 -9.75 1.85 0.41
C LEU A 41 -8.61 0.90 0.76
N VAL A 42 -7.41 1.47 0.92
CA VAL A 42 -6.32 0.83 1.67
C VAL A 42 -6.22 1.48 3.06
N GLU A 43 -6.37 0.69 4.11
CA GLU A 43 -6.23 1.14 5.50
C GLU A 43 -5.17 0.32 6.24
N ILE A 44 -4.11 0.98 6.70
CA ILE A 44 -3.02 0.36 7.47
C ILE A 44 -3.04 0.94 8.89
N ASN A 45 -3.36 0.11 9.87
CA ASN A 45 -3.44 0.50 11.28
C ASN A 45 -2.17 0.17 12.08
N GLY A 46 -1.33 -0.74 11.58
CA GLY A 46 -0.14 -1.22 12.28
C GLY A 46 0.64 -2.28 11.49
N GLY A 47 1.68 -2.81 12.12
CA GLY A 47 2.56 -3.84 11.56
C GLY A 47 3.88 -3.33 11.01
N ASN A 48 4.68 -4.25 10.50
CA ASN A 48 5.93 -4.00 9.77
C ASN A 48 5.78 -4.60 8.36
N ILE A 49 5.51 -3.74 7.40
CA ILE A 49 5.13 -4.09 6.04
C ILE A 49 6.25 -3.67 5.11
N THR A 50 6.83 -4.63 4.39
CA THR A 50 7.84 -4.40 3.37
C THR A 50 7.28 -4.79 2.01
N ILE A 51 7.35 -3.87 1.05
CA ILE A 51 6.83 -4.03 -0.31
C ILE A 51 7.99 -3.81 -1.28
N ASP A 52 8.39 -4.87 -1.98
CA ASP A 52 9.41 -4.84 -3.03
C ASP A 52 8.74 -4.99 -4.40
N MET A 53 8.70 -3.89 -5.15
CA MET A 53 8.10 -3.85 -6.48
C MET A 53 9.10 -4.25 -7.56
N GLY A 54 8.60 -4.99 -8.54
CA GLY A 54 9.31 -5.24 -9.79
C GLY A 54 9.55 -3.96 -10.60
N ALA A 55 10.22 -4.10 -11.75
CA ALA A 55 10.33 -3.01 -12.71
C ALA A 55 9.07 -2.97 -13.59
N GLY A 56 8.55 -1.79 -13.87
CA GLY A 56 7.38 -1.62 -14.72
C GLY A 56 6.61 -0.36 -14.35
N ASP A 57 5.39 -0.29 -14.87
CA ASP A 57 4.34 0.58 -14.35
C ASP A 57 3.69 -0.22 -13.22
N THR A 58 4.02 0.14 -11.97
CA THR A 58 3.75 -0.66 -10.77
C THR A 58 3.76 0.26 -9.56
N ASP A 59 2.83 0.05 -8.64
CA ASP A 59 2.72 0.84 -7.42
C ASP A 59 2.93 -0.02 -6.17
N GLY A 60 3.63 0.54 -5.18
CA GLY A 60 3.73 -0.12 -3.87
C GLY A 60 2.35 -0.26 -3.22
N ILE A 61 1.56 0.82 -3.25
CA ILE A 61 0.17 0.86 -2.82
C ILE A 61 -0.63 1.63 -3.87
N ASP A 62 -1.58 0.96 -4.54
CA ASP A 62 -2.54 1.57 -5.45
C ASP A 62 -3.93 1.56 -4.81
N SER A 63 -4.65 2.67 -4.91
CA SER A 63 -6.06 2.73 -4.57
C SER A 63 -6.82 3.59 -5.58
N ASN A 64 -7.81 3.01 -6.24
CA ASN A 64 -8.82 3.73 -7.02
C ASN A 64 -9.80 4.56 -6.13
N GLY A 65 -9.36 4.89 -4.91
CA GLY A 65 -10.11 5.59 -3.88
C GLY A 65 -9.15 6.15 -2.83
N ASP A 66 -9.37 5.86 -1.56
CA ASP A 66 -8.59 6.45 -0.47
C ASP A 66 -7.45 5.54 0.02
N ILE A 67 -6.42 6.17 0.62
CA ILE A 67 -5.35 5.52 1.36
C ILE A 67 -5.25 6.16 2.74
N THR A 68 -5.21 5.33 3.78
CA THR A 68 -5.00 5.80 5.16
C THR A 68 -3.96 4.94 5.86
N ILE A 69 -2.88 5.57 6.33
CA ILE A 69 -1.86 4.96 7.18
C ILE A 69 -1.96 5.59 8.56
N ASN A 70 -2.47 4.84 9.54
CA ASN A 70 -2.67 5.26 10.92
C ASN A 70 -1.50 4.86 11.83
N GLY A 71 -0.71 3.85 11.47
CA GLY A 71 0.38 3.34 12.30
C GLY A 71 1.22 2.25 11.62
N GLY A 72 2.22 1.75 12.34
CA GLY A 72 3.16 0.74 11.86
C GLY A 72 4.35 1.33 11.11
N THR A 73 5.14 0.45 10.49
CA THR A 73 6.23 0.79 9.57
C THR A 73 5.91 0.20 8.21
N VAL A 74 5.81 1.06 7.19
CA VAL A 74 5.61 0.67 5.80
C VAL A 74 6.85 1.06 5.02
N SER A 75 7.56 0.08 4.46
CA SER A 75 8.73 0.30 3.63
C SER A 75 8.44 -0.17 2.20
N ILE A 76 8.59 0.74 1.25
CA ILE A 76 8.30 0.51 -0.16
C ILE A 76 9.59 0.72 -0.96
N SER A 77 9.97 -0.27 -1.76
CA SER A 77 11.04 -0.17 -2.75
C SER A 77 10.45 -0.36 -4.14
N GLY A 78 10.47 0.67 -4.97
CA GLY A 78 9.77 0.65 -6.26
C GLY A 78 9.91 1.95 -7.04
N MET A 79 9.47 1.93 -8.30
CA MET A 79 9.50 3.12 -9.17
C MET A 79 8.43 4.14 -8.77
N SER A 80 7.20 3.67 -8.59
CA SER A 80 6.12 4.43 -7.97
C SER A 80 5.78 3.80 -6.62
N ALA A 81 5.65 4.65 -5.60
CA ALA A 81 5.48 4.19 -4.23
C ALA A 81 4.00 4.06 -3.87
N VAL A 82 3.22 5.08 -4.20
CA VAL A 82 1.80 5.18 -3.88
C VAL A 82 1.10 5.89 -5.03
N ASP A 83 0.00 5.33 -5.52
CA ASP A 83 -0.95 5.98 -6.42
C ASP A 83 -2.35 5.97 -5.80
N TYR A 84 -3.09 7.06 -5.97
CA TYR A 84 -4.44 7.18 -5.43
C TYR A 84 -5.31 8.20 -6.17
N ASP A 85 -6.57 7.82 -6.43
CA ASP A 85 -7.57 8.69 -7.06
C ASP A 85 -8.25 9.65 -6.08
N GLY A 86 -8.36 9.23 -4.81
CA GLY A 86 -9.05 9.96 -3.75
C GLY A 86 -8.11 10.80 -2.91
N THR A 87 -8.03 10.46 -1.62
CA THR A 87 -7.14 11.10 -0.66
C THR A 87 -6.18 10.10 -0.04
N ALA A 88 -4.96 10.56 0.21
CA ALA A 88 -3.98 9.82 0.98
C ALA A 88 -3.64 10.55 2.27
N GLN A 89 -3.70 9.83 3.40
CA GLN A 89 -3.45 10.38 4.73
C GLN A 89 -2.44 9.52 5.47
N LEU A 90 -1.35 10.14 5.93
CA LEU A 90 -0.41 9.59 6.90
C LEU A 90 -0.70 10.19 8.27
N ASN A 91 -1.57 9.53 9.03
CA ASN A 91 -2.03 9.98 10.35
C ASN A 91 -1.05 9.58 11.47
N GLY A 92 -0.21 8.57 11.23
CA GLY A 92 0.81 8.08 12.17
C GLY A 92 1.62 6.93 11.58
N GLY A 93 2.62 6.46 12.35
CA GLY A 93 3.56 5.44 11.90
C GLY A 93 4.77 6.01 11.16
N THR A 94 5.45 5.15 10.42
CA THR A 94 6.66 5.47 9.65
C THR A 94 6.46 4.97 8.22
N LEU A 95 6.59 5.86 7.24
CA LEU A 95 6.60 5.53 5.81
C LEU A 95 8.01 5.74 5.26
N ILE A 96 8.59 4.70 4.69
CA ILE A 96 9.92 4.71 4.08
C ILE A 96 9.77 4.38 2.60
N VAL A 97 10.15 5.30 1.73
CA VAL A 97 10.11 5.12 0.27
C VAL A 97 11.54 5.11 -0.25
N ASN A 98 11.94 4.02 -0.89
CA ASN A 98 13.27 3.84 -1.48
C ASN A 98 14.43 4.14 -0.51
N GLY A 99 14.23 3.79 0.77
CA GLY A 99 15.22 3.95 1.84
C GLY A 99 15.20 5.30 2.55
N GLU A 100 14.31 6.23 2.16
CA GLU A 100 14.15 7.53 2.80
C GLU A 100 12.80 7.59 3.54
N GLU A 101 12.82 7.99 4.82
CA GLU A 101 11.61 8.25 5.59
C GLU A 101 10.96 9.56 5.13
N THR A 102 9.63 9.56 5.03
CA THR A 102 8.83 10.71 4.62
C THR A 102 7.68 10.96 5.60
N ASP A 103 7.37 12.24 5.82
CA ASP A 103 6.25 12.69 6.66
C ASP A 103 4.95 12.89 5.85
N THR A 104 5.00 12.67 4.53
CA THR A 104 3.85 12.76 3.63
C THR A 104 3.83 11.57 2.68
N ILE A 105 2.63 11.18 2.26
CA ILE A 105 2.47 10.25 1.13
C ILE A 105 2.81 11.04 -0.15
N PRO A 106 3.82 10.59 -0.93
CA PRO A 106 4.31 11.29 -2.11
C PRO A 106 3.35 11.25 -3.30
#